data_AF-A0A9X4JUT8-F1
#
_entry.id   AF-A0A9X4JUT8-F1
#
_cell.length_a   1.000
_cell.length_b   1.000
_cell.length_c   1.000
_cell.angle_alpha   90.00
_cell.angle_beta   90.00
_cell.angle_gamma   90.00
#
_symmetry.space_group_name_H-M   'P 1'
#
loop_
_entity.id
_entity.type
_entity.pdbx_description
1 polymer ?
#
loop_
_entity_poly.entity_id
_entity_poly.type
_entity_poly.pdbx_seq_one_letter_code
_entity_poly.pdbx_strand_id
1 'polypeptide(L)'
;MTSLQLQEALNSICEKLSAKFLTLTGSTGQVLIDSTDLPAHEKPSKESTTGASFGHRTASAGEDEMFYGYKLHLAAVNTVNGPAPIAARVAPANCSDVNKEIIPKLMKEACDFHKDVLGECCKTPLKSLQNAHKI
;
A
#
# COMPACT_ATOMS: atom_id res chain seq x y z
N MET A 1 -14.59 25.30 3.04
CA MET A 1 -14.26 24.03 2.36
C MET A 1 -14.59 22.90 3.33
N THR A 2 -15.40 21.93 2.94
CA THR A 2 -15.71 20.79 3.81
C THR A 2 -14.54 19.81 3.86
N SER A 3 -14.51 18.94 4.88
CA SER A 3 -13.48 17.89 4.99
C SER A 3 -13.40 17.01 3.73
N LEU A 4 -14.55 16.72 3.11
CA LEU A 4 -14.62 15.93 1.87
C LEU A 4 -13.99 16.66 0.68
N GLN A 5 -14.31 17.95 0.50
CA GLN A 5 -13.73 18.77 -0.57
C GLN A 5 -12.21 18.90 -0.45
N LEU A 6 -11.69 18.99 0.79
CA LEU A 6 -10.25 19.00 1.04
C LEU A 6 -9.59 17.67 0.67
N GLN A 7 -10.22 16.56 1.06
CA GLN A 7 -9.72 15.23 0.73
C GLN A 7 -9.68 15.00 -0.79
N GLU A 8 -10.74 15.35 -1.50
CA GLU A 8 -10.79 15.25 -2.97
C GLU A 8 -9.72 16.10 -3.65
N ALA A 9 -9.54 17.35 -3.19
CA ALA A 9 -8.51 18.24 -3.72
C ALA A 9 -7.09 17.69 -3.50
N LEU A 10 -6.79 17.18 -2.30
CA LEU A 10 -5.51 16.57 -1.98
C LEU A 10 -5.25 15.31 -2.80
N ASN A 11 -6.25 14.44 -2.93
CA ASN A 11 -6.15 13.25 -3.77
C ASN A 11 -5.84 13.62 -5.22
N SER A 12 -6.55 14.61 -5.78
CA SER A 12 -6.30 15.07 -7.15
C SER A 12 -4.89 15.64 -7.34
N ILE A 13 -4.36 16.37 -6.35
CA ILE A 13 -2.99 16.90 -6.39
C ILE A 13 -1.98 15.74 -6.39
N CYS A 14 -2.14 14.78 -5.48
CA CYS A 14 -1.26 13.62 -5.39
C CYS A 14 -1.26 12.81 -6.69
N GLU A 15 -2.45 12.51 -7.23
CA GLU A 15 -2.59 11.79 -8.51
C GLU A 15 -1.88 12.51 -9.65
N LYS A 16 -2.05 13.82 -9.79
CA LYS A 16 -1.40 14.62 -10.83
C LYS A 16 0.13 14.66 -10.68
N LEU A 17 0.63 14.76 -9.46
CA LEU A 17 2.06 14.73 -9.18
C LEU A 17 2.67 13.36 -9.52
N SER A 18 2.02 12.28 -9.08
CA SER A 18 2.45 10.92 -9.40
C SER A 18 2.41 10.64 -10.90
N ALA A 19 1.36 11.10 -11.59
CA ALA A 19 1.23 10.94 -13.03
C ALA A 19 2.35 11.69 -13.76
N LYS A 20 2.57 12.96 -13.42
CA LYS A 20 3.63 13.78 -14.03
C LYS A 20 5.01 13.21 -13.77
N PHE A 21 5.27 12.73 -12.54
CA PHE A 21 6.51 12.05 -12.20
C PHE A 21 6.73 10.83 -13.09
N LEU A 22 5.72 9.96 -13.18
CA LEU A 22 5.80 8.72 -13.95
C LEU A 22 5.97 8.96 -15.45
N THR A 23 5.29 9.96 -16.02
CA THR A 23 5.49 10.38 -17.43
C THR A 23 6.91 10.87 -17.67
N LEU A 24 7.53 11.58 -16.73
CA LEU A 24 8.89 12.10 -16.86
C LEU A 24 9.95 11.01 -16.73
N THR A 25 9.75 10.05 -15.83
CA THR A 25 10.75 9.01 -15.55
C THR A 25 10.60 7.77 -16.42
N GLY A 26 9.43 7.59 -17.05
CA GLY A 26 9.04 6.33 -17.65
C GLY A 26 8.91 5.22 -16.60
N SER A 27 8.69 3.99 -17.06
CA SER A 27 8.52 2.80 -16.23
C SER A 27 9.00 1.57 -16.98
N THR A 28 9.48 0.55 -16.25
CA THR A 28 9.76 -0.78 -16.82
C THR A 28 8.50 -1.64 -16.95
N GLY A 29 7.36 -1.15 -16.47
CA GLY A 29 6.07 -1.83 -16.48
C GLY A 29 5.91 -2.89 -15.40
N GLN A 30 6.89 -3.07 -14.50
CA GLN A 30 6.82 -4.01 -13.39
C GLN A 30 6.24 -3.35 -12.15
N VAL A 31 5.11 -3.88 -11.67
CA VAL A 31 4.53 -3.48 -10.38
C VAL A 31 5.14 -4.31 -9.26
N LEU A 32 5.73 -3.62 -8.28
CA LEU A 32 6.21 -4.15 -7.02
C LEU A 32 5.18 -3.84 -5.94
N ILE A 33 4.92 -4.80 -5.06
CA ILE A 33 4.13 -4.56 -3.85
C ILE A 33 5.01 -4.84 -2.65
N ASP A 34 5.08 -3.86 -1.75
CA ASP A 34 5.73 -3.98 -0.47
C ASP A 34 4.73 -3.67 0.65
N SER A 35 5.01 -4.14 1.85
CA SER A 35 4.15 -3.91 3.00
C SER A 35 4.98 -3.69 4.25
N THR A 36 4.63 -2.66 5.01
CA THR A 36 5.32 -2.29 6.23
C THR A 36 4.33 -2.08 7.36
N ASP A 37 4.70 -2.49 8.56
CA ASP A 37 3.89 -2.26 9.75
C ASP A 37 4.01 -0.82 10.21
N LEU A 38 2.87 -0.20 10.49
CA LEU A 38 2.77 1.10 11.14
C LEU A 38 2.39 0.87 12.60
N PRO A 39 3.33 1.05 13.55
CA PRO A 39 3.06 0.83 14.95
C PRO A 39 2.02 1.83 15.45
N ALA A 40 1.00 1.35 16.16
CA ALA A 40 0.14 2.23 16.93
C ALA A 40 0.84 2.55 18.27
N HIS A 41 0.94 3.84 18.62
CA HIS A 41 1.47 4.27 19.92
C HIS A 41 0.60 3.83 21.11
N GLU A 42 -0.64 3.43 20.85
CA GLU A 42 -1.63 3.10 21.88
C GLU A 42 -1.85 1.58 21.94
N LYS A 43 -1.55 0.98 23.11
CA LYS A 43 -2.17 -0.30 23.45
C LYS A 43 -3.68 -0.09 23.49
N PRO A 44 -4.49 -0.92 22.82
CA PRO A 44 -5.93 -0.73 22.83
C PRO A 44 -6.44 -0.70 24.27
N SER A 45 -7.11 0.39 24.66
CA SER A 45 -7.84 0.42 25.92
C SER A 45 -9.00 -0.57 25.79
N LYS A 46 -9.30 -1.30 26.86
CA LYS A 46 -10.43 -2.26 26.89
C LYS A 46 -11.81 -1.59 26.68
N GLU A 47 -11.87 -0.27 26.54
CA GLU A 47 -13.11 0.53 26.56
C GLU A 47 -13.31 1.42 25.31
N SER A 48 -12.68 1.08 24.17
CA SER A 48 -12.85 1.87 22.94
C SER A 48 -14.25 1.67 22.32
N THR A 49 -15.17 2.60 22.59
CA THR A 49 -16.48 2.75 21.93
C THR A 49 -16.39 3.30 20.50
N THR A 50 -15.20 3.74 20.06
CA THR A 50 -14.99 4.45 18.78
C THR A 50 -14.64 3.55 17.59
N GLY A 51 -14.59 2.22 17.77
CA GLY A 51 -14.42 1.28 16.66
C GLY A 51 -13.08 1.43 15.92
N ALA A 52 -12.06 2.04 16.54
CA ALA A 52 -10.70 2.04 16.01
C ALA A 52 -10.25 0.57 15.89
N SER A 53 -10.36 0.04 14.68
CA SER A 53 -10.09 -1.35 14.36
C SER A 53 -8.58 -1.52 14.31
N PHE A 54 -7.94 -1.53 15.47
CA PHE A 54 -6.56 -1.95 15.60
C PHE A 54 -6.50 -3.43 15.28
N GLY A 55 -5.72 -3.79 14.27
CA GLY A 55 -5.43 -5.20 14.05
C GLY A 55 -4.40 -5.65 15.07
N HIS A 56 -4.60 -6.84 15.64
CA HIS A 56 -3.55 -7.55 16.35
C HIS A 56 -3.05 -8.69 15.48
N ARG A 57 -1.74 -8.83 15.36
CA ARG A 57 -1.12 -10.02 14.77
C ARG A 57 -0.09 -10.56 15.75
N THR A 58 0.08 -11.88 15.77
CA THR A 58 1.37 -12.42 16.20
C THR A 58 2.38 -11.87 15.21
N ALA A 59 3.37 -11.21 15.79
CA ALA A 59 4.51 -10.71 15.09
C ALA A 59 5.17 -11.90 14.33
N SER A 60 5.86 -11.63 13.23
CA SER A 60 6.44 -12.59 12.28
C SER A 60 7.40 -13.60 12.94
N ALA A 61 7.92 -14.57 12.19
CA ALA A 61 8.74 -15.65 12.76
C ALA A 61 9.87 -15.11 13.67
N GLY A 62 9.87 -15.54 14.93
CA GLY A 62 10.85 -15.12 15.95
C GLY A 62 10.42 -13.93 16.81
N GLU A 63 9.24 -13.34 16.57
CA GLU A 63 8.69 -12.29 17.41
C GLU A 63 7.75 -12.90 18.47
N ASP A 64 8.07 -12.69 19.76
CA ASP A 64 7.28 -13.22 20.90
C ASP A 64 6.18 -12.26 21.36
N GLU A 65 6.13 -11.04 20.82
CA GLU A 65 5.22 -9.98 21.26
C GLU A 65 4.01 -9.83 20.33
N MET A 66 2.86 -9.44 20.90
CA MET A 66 1.68 -9.08 20.10
C MET A 66 1.86 -7.68 19.49
N PHE A 67 1.80 -7.60 18.17
CA PHE A 67 1.81 -6.33 17.45
C PHE A 67 0.40 -5.75 17.38
N TYR A 68 0.27 -4.45 17.69
CA TYR A 68 -0.95 -3.66 17.52
C TYR A 68 -0.68 -2.52 16.55
N GLY A 69 -1.50 -2.42 15.50
CA GLY A 69 -1.38 -1.31 14.57
C GLY A 69 -2.01 -1.58 13.22
N TYR A 70 -1.36 -1.03 12.20
CA TYR A 70 -1.79 -1.09 10.81
C TYR A 70 -0.68 -1.65 9.95
N LYS A 71 -1.03 -2.08 8.74
CA LYS A 71 -0.12 -2.37 7.65
C LYS A 71 -0.34 -1.34 6.55
N LEU A 72 0.73 -0.71 6.10
CA LEU A 72 0.76 0.06 4.86
C LEU A 72 1.20 -0.88 3.74
N HIS A 73 0.32 -1.09 2.76
CA HIS A 73 0.62 -1.78 1.53
C HIS A 73 0.87 -0.76 0.42
N LEU A 74 2.05 -0.79 -0.17
CA LEU A 74 2.48 0.15 -1.19
C LEU A 74 2.68 -0.59 -2.51
N ALA A 75 2.08 -0.10 -3.59
CA ALA A 75 2.42 -0.50 -4.94
C ALA A 75 3.31 0.56 -5.59
N ALA A 76 4.43 0.11 -6.13
CA ALA A 76 5.38 0.93 -6.83
C ALA A 76 5.71 0.35 -8.20
N VAL A 77 6.15 1.19 -9.13
CA VAL A 77 6.68 0.77 -10.43
C VAL A 77 8.13 1.18 -10.56
N ASN A 78 8.94 0.30 -11.15
CA ASN A 78 10.35 0.58 -11.33
C ASN A 78 10.55 1.63 -12.43
N THR A 79 11.28 2.69 -12.10
CA THR A 79 11.73 3.73 -13.05
C THR A 79 13.25 3.74 -13.11
N VAL A 80 13.82 4.49 -14.05
CA VAL A 80 15.28 4.67 -14.15
C VAL A 80 15.91 5.32 -12.91
N ASN A 81 15.11 6.05 -12.12
CA ASN A 81 15.55 6.75 -10.92
C ASN A 81 15.19 6.01 -9.63
N GLY A 82 14.67 4.78 -9.73
CA GLY A 82 14.20 3.95 -8.61
C GLY A 82 12.68 3.74 -8.60
N PRO A 83 12.16 3.03 -7.58
CA PRO A 83 10.73 2.74 -7.48
C PRO A 83 9.87 4.00 -7.27
N ALA A 84 8.85 4.17 -8.10
CA ALA A 84 7.86 5.23 -8.01
C ALA A 84 6.58 4.71 -7.34
N PRO A 85 6.15 5.25 -6.19
CA PRO A 85 4.88 4.86 -5.58
C PRO A 85 3.71 5.33 -6.44
N ILE A 86 2.77 4.43 -6.73
CA ILE A 86 1.60 4.72 -7.59
C ILE A 86 0.26 4.38 -6.95
N ALA A 87 0.23 3.51 -5.94
CA ALA A 87 -0.97 3.26 -5.14
C ALA A 87 -0.58 2.83 -3.73
N ALA A 88 -1.42 3.14 -2.74
CA ALA A 88 -1.20 2.74 -1.36
C ALA A 88 -2.53 2.41 -0.67
N ARG A 89 -2.50 1.43 0.23
CA ARG A 89 -3.63 1.05 1.09
C ARG A 89 -3.16 0.84 2.51
N VAL A 90 -3.91 1.37 3.47
CA VAL A 90 -3.69 1.10 4.89
C VAL A 90 -4.79 0.16 5.37
N ALA A 91 -4.41 -0.88 6.10
CA ALA A 91 -5.35 -1.82 6.69
C ALA A 91 -4.96 -2.14 8.14
N PRO A 92 -5.90 -2.56 8.98
CA PRO A 92 -5.60 -3.14 10.29
C PRO A 92 -4.58 -4.28 10.18
N ALA A 93 -3.66 -4.40 11.15
CA ALA A 93 -2.59 -5.40 11.08
C ALA A 93 -3.05 -6.88 11.08
N ASN A 94 -4.29 -7.16 11.49
CA ASN A 94 -4.91 -8.49 11.46
C ASN A 94 -5.52 -8.82 10.09
N CYS A 95 -5.63 -7.86 9.18
CA CYS A 95 -6.07 -8.12 7.82
C CYS A 95 -5.02 -9.00 7.11
N SER A 96 -5.52 -10.07 6.46
CA SER A 96 -4.70 -10.94 5.63
C SER A 96 -4.46 -10.30 4.27
N ASP A 97 -3.18 -10.13 3.93
CA ASP A 97 -2.72 -9.59 2.66
C ASP A 97 -3.18 -10.46 1.46
N VAL A 98 -3.37 -11.77 1.73
CA VAL A 98 -3.55 -12.84 0.73
C VAL A 98 -5.03 -13.09 0.39
N ASN A 99 -5.96 -12.74 1.28
CA ASN A 99 -7.37 -13.07 1.14
C ASN A 99 -8.15 -12.07 0.28
N LYS A 100 -7.75 -11.92 -1.00
CA LYS A 100 -8.49 -11.24 -2.07
C LYS A 100 -8.81 -9.74 -1.87
N GLU A 101 -8.53 -9.16 -0.71
CA GLU A 101 -9.03 -7.81 -0.40
C GLU A 101 -8.01 -6.71 -0.62
N ILE A 102 -6.74 -6.92 -0.29
CA ILE A 102 -5.74 -5.85 -0.32
C ILE A 102 -4.85 -5.96 -1.56
N ILE A 103 -4.02 -7.01 -1.64
CA ILE A 103 -3.03 -7.14 -2.72
C ILE A 103 -3.70 -7.12 -4.11
N PRO A 104 -4.79 -7.86 -4.38
CA PRO A 104 -5.42 -7.83 -5.71
C PRO A 104 -6.05 -6.48 -6.06
N LYS A 105 -6.66 -5.77 -5.09
CA LYS A 105 -7.21 -4.43 -5.33
C LYS A 105 -6.09 -3.42 -5.59
N LEU A 106 -5.05 -3.45 -4.76
CA LEU A 106 -3.88 -2.60 -4.88
C LEU A 106 -3.17 -2.82 -6.23
N MET A 107 -3.03 -4.07 -6.65
CA MET A 107 -2.47 -4.42 -7.96
C MET A 107 -3.33 -3.89 -9.09
N LYS A 108 -4.65 -4.05 -9.02
CA LYS A 108 -5.57 -3.52 -10.04
C LYS A 108 -5.46 -2.00 -10.14
N GLU A 109 -5.48 -1.29 -9.02
CA GLU A 109 -5.34 0.17 -8.97
C GLU A 109 -4.01 0.65 -9.55
N ALA A 110 -2.92 -0.02 -9.19
CA ALA A 110 -1.59 0.26 -9.74
C ALA A 110 -1.54 0.06 -11.27
N CYS A 111 -2.11 -1.04 -11.76
CA CYS A 111 -2.16 -1.34 -13.19
C CYS A 111 -3.04 -0.36 -13.97
N ASP A 112 -4.22 -0.03 -13.43
CA ASP A 112 -5.14 0.94 -14.04
C ASP A 112 -4.46 2.32 -14.11
N PHE A 113 -3.87 2.79 -13.01
CA PHE A 113 -3.16 4.07 -12.98
C PHE A 113 -1.97 4.11 -13.96
N HIS A 114 -1.14 3.06 -13.98
CA HIS A 114 -0.01 2.99 -14.92
C HIS A 114 -0.46 3.05 -16.37
N LYS A 115 -1.54 2.33 -16.70
CA LYS A 115 -2.13 2.32 -18.04
C LYS A 115 -2.70 3.69 -18.41
N ASP A 116 -3.38 4.36 -17.49
CA ASP A 116 -3.96 5.67 -17.73
C ASP A 116 -2.88 6.74 -17.97
N VAL A 117 -1.72 6.62 -17.31
CA VAL A 117 -0.62 7.59 -17.43
C VAL A 117 0.29 7.34 -18.63
N LEU A 118 0.62 6.07 -18.91
CA LEU A 118 1.63 5.71 -19.94
C LEU A 118 1.04 5.02 -21.18
N GLY A 119 -0.25 4.66 -21.18
CA GLY A 119 -0.90 3.96 -22.29
C GLY A 119 -0.55 2.47 -22.41
N GLU A 120 0.34 1.96 -21.57
CA GLU A 120 0.82 0.57 -21.58
C GLU A 120 0.30 -0.21 -20.36
N CYS A 121 -0.16 -1.44 -20.58
CA CYS A 121 -0.48 -2.35 -19.49
C CYS A 121 0.80 -2.77 -18.75
N CYS A 122 0.74 -2.80 -17.42
CA CYS A 122 1.79 -3.39 -16.60
C CYS A 122 2.09 -4.82 -17.07
N LYS A 123 3.37 -5.17 -17.15
CA LYS A 123 3.81 -6.55 -17.33
C LYS A 123 3.50 -7.28 -16.03
N THR A 124 3.02 -8.52 -16.15
CA THR A 124 2.65 -9.41 -15.05
C THR A 124 3.70 -9.35 -13.92
N PRO A 125 3.29 -9.31 -12.65
CA PRO A 125 4.21 -9.09 -11.54
C PRO A 125 5.33 -10.15 -11.53
N LEU A 126 6.56 -9.69 -11.37
CA LEU A 126 7.61 -10.54 -10.81
C LEU A 126 7.12 -10.95 -9.42
N LYS A 127 6.88 -12.25 -9.23
CA LYS A 127 6.73 -12.83 -7.90
C LYS A 127 8.03 -12.59 -7.13
N SER A 128 8.13 -11.48 -6.39
CA SER A 128 9.19 -11.24 -5.43
C SER A 128 8.69 -10.16 -4.45
N LEU A 129 8.61 -10.34 -3.14
CA LEU A 129 9.26 -11.28 -2.23
C LEU A 129 8.24 -11.85 -1.22
N GLN A 130 7.87 -13.12 -1.34
CA GLN A 130 7.42 -13.89 -0.16
C GLN A 130 8.61 -14.31 0.74
N ASN A 131 9.83 -13.85 0.43
CA ASN A 131 11.04 -14.22 1.16
C ASN A 131 11.35 -13.34 2.38
N ALA A 132 10.46 -12.45 2.81
CA ALA A 132 10.57 -11.88 4.14
C ALA A 132 10.09 -12.85 5.25
N HIS A 133 9.51 -14.02 4.92
CA HIS A 133 9.03 -15.02 5.89
C HIS A 133 9.60 -16.44 5.66
N LYS A 134 10.75 -16.56 4.99
CA LYS A 134 11.53 -17.81 4.92
C LYS A 134 13.02 -17.55 5.15
N ILE A 135 13.38 -17.07 6.33
CA ILE A 135 14.65 -17.35 7.01
C ILE A 135 14.31 -17.53 8.49
#